data_AF-A0A379TYV7-F1
#
_entry.id   AF-A0A379TYV7-F1
#
_cell.length_a   1.000
_cell.length_b   1.000
_cell.length_c   1.000
_cell.angle_alpha   90.00
_cell.angle_beta   90.00
_cell.angle_gamma   90.00
#
_symmetry.space_group_name_H-M   'P 1'
#
loop_
_entity.id
_entity.type
_entity.pdbx_description
1 polymer ?
#
loop_
_entity_poly.entity_id
_entity_poly.type
_entity_poly.pdbx_seq_one_letter_code
_entity_poly.pdbx_strand_id
1 'polypeptide(L)'
;MFDYILSLGGTVFVPIIMIIIGLIFRIPWLQAVKAGVTVGIGFVGMGLVIVMAIDSLSPPIKVMIERFGLTLHVFDVGAGPASGVGYATAIGAMIIPLSFCSTSVCW
;
A
#
# COMPACT_ATOMS: atom_id res chain seq x y z
N MET A 1 15.34 18.45 5.91
CA MET A 1 14.48 17.82 6.94
C MET A 1 13.24 17.18 6.32
N PHE A 2 12.53 17.88 5.41
CA PHE A 2 11.43 17.30 4.63
C PHE A 2 11.87 16.14 3.72
N ASP A 3 13.06 16.20 3.11
CA ASP A 3 13.60 15.09 2.30
C ASP A 3 13.88 13.82 3.09
N TYR A 4 14.15 13.90 4.40
CA TYR A 4 14.40 12.72 5.22
C TYR A 4 13.11 11.93 5.44
N ILE A 5 12.00 12.64 5.71
CA ILE A 5 10.66 12.03 5.84
C ILE A 5 10.18 11.40 4.52
N LEU A 6 10.56 11.99 3.38
CA LEU A 6 10.24 11.48 2.04
C LEU A 6 11.19 10.34 1.61
N SER A 7 12.44 10.35 2.05
CA SER A 7 13.48 9.37 1.72
C SER A 7 13.38 8.06 2.52
N LEU A 8 12.71 8.03 3.66
CA LEU A 8 12.45 6.78 4.41
C LEU A 8 11.48 5.83 3.66
N GLY A 9 10.84 6.30 2.58
CA GLY A 9 9.96 5.51 1.73
C GLY A 9 8.55 5.31 2.31
N GLY A 10 7.55 5.18 1.43
CA GLY A 10 6.14 4.95 1.82
C GLY A 10 5.96 3.71 2.70
N THR A 11 6.83 2.72 2.52
CA THR A 11 6.88 1.48 3.29
C THR A 11 7.09 1.67 4.79
N VAL A 12 7.83 2.70 5.21
CA VAL A 12 8.06 3.02 6.63
C VAL A 12 7.09 4.09 7.12
N PHE A 13 6.66 4.99 6.24
CA PHE A 13 5.75 6.07 6.57
C PHE A 13 4.34 5.57 6.95
N VAL A 14 3.80 4.60 6.22
CA VAL A 14 2.47 4.00 6.47
C VAL A 14 2.34 3.38 7.86
N PRO A 15 3.24 2.48 8.33
CA PRO A 15 3.12 1.91 9.67
C PRO A 15 3.28 2.94 10.78
N ILE A 16 4.10 3.98 10.60
CA ILE A 16 4.23 5.07 11.58
C ILE A 16 2.90 5.82 11.75
N ILE A 17 2.24 6.17 10.65
CA ILE A 17 0.92 6.82 10.68
C ILE A 17 -0.11 5.94 11.41
N MET A 18 -0.11 4.62 11.13
CA MET A 18 -1.03 3.69 11.79
C MET A 18 -0.79 3.56 13.30
N ILE A 19 0.46 3.65 13.77
CA ILE A 19 0.77 3.69 15.21
C ILE A 19 0.24 4.99 15.83
N ILE A 20 0.45 6.14 15.17
CA ILE A 20 -0.04 7.44 15.65
C ILE A 20 -1.56 7.44 15.77
N ILE A 21 -2.26 6.93 14.76
CA ILE A 21 -3.71 6.78 14.78
C ILE A 21 -4.14 5.85 15.93
N GLY A 22 -3.46 4.70 16.10
CA GLY A 22 -3.74 3.78 17.21
C GLY A 22 -3.60 4.43 18.59
N LEU A 23 -2.64 5.35 18.77
CA LEU A 23 -2.52 6.13 20.00
C LEU A 23 -3.67 7.14 20.19
N ILE A 24 -4.13 7.78 19.12
CA ILE A 24 -5.29 8.71 19.17
C ILE A 24 -6.54 7.96 19.67
N PHE A 25 -6.72 6.72 19.25
CA PHE A 25 -7.81 5.85 19.71
C PHE A 25 -7.59 5.24 21.11
N ARG A 26 -6.61 5.73 21.89
CA ARG A 26 -6.34 5.28 23.26
C ARG A 26 -6.00 3.79 23.38
N ILE A 27 -5.45 3.18 22.32
CA ILE A 27 -4.91 1.82 22.40
C ILE A 27 -3.61 1.86 23.24
N PRO A 28 -3.38 0.93 24.19
CA PRO A 28 -2.16 0.93 24.99
C PRO A 28 -0.91 0.81 24.10
N TRP A 29 0.15 1.55 24.42
CA TRP A 29 1.36 1.73 23.60
C TRP A 29 1.89 0.42 22.99
N LEU A 30 2.02 -0.62 23.81
CA LEU A 30 2.52 -1.92 23.36
C LEU A 30 1.63 -2.58 22.30
N GLN A 31 0.31 -2.41 22.41
CA GLN A 31 -0.64 -2.95 21.44
C GLN A 31 -0.66 -2.10 20.16
N ALA A 32 -0.57 -0.78 20.27
CA ALA A 32 -0.51 0.13 19.12
C ALA A 32 0.74 -0.13 18.25
N VAL A 33 1.91 -0.29 18.89
CA VAL A 33 3.16 -0.61 18.17
C VAL A 33 3.09 -1.99 17.51
N LYS A 34 2.59 -3.01 18.23
CA LYS A 34 2.41 -4.35 17.64
C LYS A 34 1.47 -4.31 16.42
N ALA A 35 0.32 -3.65 16.55
CA ALA A 35 -0.65 -3.53 15.46
C ALA A 35 -0.05 -2.78 14.25
N GLY A 36 0.64 -1.66 14.48
CA GLY A 36 1.28 -0.89 13.42
C GLY A 36 2.39 -1.65 12.69
N VAL A 37 3.20 -2.42 13.43
CA VAL A 37 4.24 -3.27 12.83
C VAL A 37 3.62 -4.42 12.02
N THR A 38 2.55 -5.07 12.51
CA THR A 38 1.83 -6.11 11.76
C THR A 38 1.27 -5.57 10.44
N VAL A 39 0.69 -4.37 10.45
CA VAL A 39 0.20 -3.70 9.23
C VAL A 39 1.35 -3.38 8.29
N GLY A 40 2.49 -2.88 8.80
CA GLY A 40 3.68 -2.58 7.99
C GLY A 40 4.24 -3.81 7.28
N ILE A 41 4.37 -4.94 7.98
CA ILE A 41 4.84 -6.21 7.40
C ILE A 41 3.87 -6.71 6.32
N GLY A 42 2.55 -6.56 6.55
CA GLY A 42 1.53 -6.91 5.57
C GLY A 42 1.65 -6.11 4.26
N PHE A 43 1.87 -4.81 4.34
CA PHE A 43 2.06 -3.95 3.16
C PHE A 43 3.32 -4.31 2.36
N VAL A 44 4.43 -4.60 3.04
CA VAL A 44 5.66 -5.09 2.38
C VAL A 44 5.40 -6.42 1.68
N GLY A 45 4.73 -7.36 2.35
CA GLY A 45 4.38 -8.66 1.80
C GLY A 45 3.50 -8.56 0.55
N MET A 46 2.48 -7.70 0.56
CA MET A 46 1.63 -7.48 -0.61
C MET A 46 2.42 -6.98 -1.82
N GLY A 47 3.32 -6.01 -1.63
CA GLY A 47 4.18 -5.51 -2.71
C GLY A 47 5.04 -6.60 -3.33
N LEU A 48 5.62 -7.47 -2.51
CA LEU A 48 6.42 -8.60 -2.97
C LEU A 48 5.61 -9.62 -3.77
N VAL A 49 4.42 -10.00 -3.28
CA VAL A 49 3.53 -10.94 -3.97
C VAL A 49 3.09 -10.40 -5.33
N ILE A 50 2.80 -9.11 -5.43
CA ILE A 50 2.39 -8.46 -6.68
C ILE A 50 3.51 -8.50 -7.71
N VAL A 51 4.74 -8.14 -7.32
CA VAL A 51 5.89 -8.18 -8.23
C VAL A 51 6.15 -9.61 -8.70
N MET A 52 6.12 -10.60 -7.79
CA MET A 52 6.28 -12.01 -8.14
C MET A 52 5.20 -12.51 -9.12
N ALA A 53 3.95 -12.07 -8.94
CA ALA A 53 2.88 -12.38 -9.86
C ALA A 53 3.14 -11.80 -11.25
N ILE A 54 3.49 -10.51 -11.34
CA ILE A 54 3.81 -9.82 -12.60
C ILE A 54 5.00 -10.46 -13.32
N ASP A 55 6.04 -10.84 -12.58
CA ASP A 55 7.23 -11.49 -13.14
C ASP A 55 6.91 -12.85 -13.75
N SER A 56 6.02 -13.62 -13.11
CA SER A 56 5.55 -14.91 -13.63
C SER A 56 4.65 -14.76 -14.87
N LEU A 57 3.89 -13.65 -14.94
CA LEU A 57 2.95 -13.35 -16.02
C LEU A 57 3.62 -12.65 -17.23
N SER A 58 4.74 -11.96 -17.03
CA SER A 58 5.46 -11.23 -18.08
C SER A 58 5.88 -12.08 -19.30
N PRO A 59 6.47 -13.28 -19.17
CA PRO A 59 6.86 -14.07 -20.34
C PRO A 59 5.66 -14.53 -21.20
N PRO A 60 4.57 -15.08 -20.64
CA PRO A 60 3.36 -15.40 -21.40
C PRO A 60 2.73 -14.20 -22.11
N ILE A 61 2.69 -13.04 -21.44
CA ILE A 61 2.09 -11.83 -22.00
C ILE A 61 2.89 -11.32 -23.20
N LYS A 62 4.21 -11.39 -23.17
CA LYS A 62 5.07 -11.01 -24.32
C LYS A 62 4.78 -11.87 -25.56
N VAL A 63 4.62 -13.18 -25.36
CA VAL A 63 4.25 -14.11 -26.45
C VAL A 63 2.86 -13.79 -26.99
N MET A 64 1.91 -13.44 -26.12
CA MET A 64 0.57 -13.02 -26.55
C MET A 64 0.61 -11.71 -27.38
N ILE A 65 1.40 -10.73 -26.95
CA ILE A 65 1.60 -9.45 -27.67
C ILE A 65 2.14 -9.71 -29.09
N GLU A 66 3.16 -10.55 -29.23
CA GLU A 66 3.75 -10.89 -30.54
C GLU A 66 2.78 -11.63 -31.46
N ARG A 67 1.92 -12.51 -30.93
CA ARG A 67 0.98 -13.30 -31.72
C ARG A 67 -0.26 -12.53 -32.15
N PHE A 68 -0.72 -11.60 -31.33
CA PHE A 68 -1.95 -10.82 -31.57
C PHE A 68 -1.67 -9.40 -32.09
N GLY A 69 -0.41 -8.99 -32.22
CA GLY A 69 -0.04 -7.65 -32.71
C GLY A 69 -0.49 -6.52 -31.77
N LEU A 70 -0.72 -6.81 -30.49
CA LEU A 70 -1.24 -5.88 -29.50
C LEU A 70 -0.13 -4.98 -28.94
N THR A 71 -0.30 -3.67 -29.01
CA THR A 71 0.60 -2.70 -28.34
C THR A 71 0.17 -2.51 -26.89
N LEU A 72 0.46 -3.49 -26.02
CA LEU A 72 0.16 -3.40 -24.59
C LEU A 72 1.36 -2.81 -23.81
N HIS A 73 1.23 -1.55 -23.40
CA HIS A 73 2.29 -0.81 -22.69
C HIS A 73 2.13 -0.85 -21.15
N VAL A 74 0.97 -1.29 -20.65
CA VAL A 74 0.64 -1.33 -19.21
C VAL A 74 -0.13 -2.62 -18.91
N PHE A 75 0.29 -3.31 -17.85
CA PHE A 75 -0.38 -4.50 -17.33
C PHE A 75 -1.31 -4.10 -16.17
N ASP A 76 -2.60 -4.38 -16.28
CA ASP A 76 -3.55 -4.15 -15.19
C ASP A 76 -3.46 -5.28 -14.16
N VAL A 77 -3.00 -4.92 -12.96
CA VAL A 77 -2.85 -5.84 -11.82
C VAL A 77 -4.18 -6.09 -11.09
N GLY A 78 -5.26 -5.42 -11.51
CA GLY A 78 -6.56 -5.49 -10.88
C GLY A 78 -6.71 -4.53 -9.69
N ALA A 79 -7.96 -4.17 -9.40
CA ALA A 79 -8.28 -3.15 -8.39
C ALA A 79 -7.81 -3.50 -6.97
N GLY A 80 -7.79 -4.79 -6.59
CA GLY A 80 -7.34 -5.25 -5.27
C GLY A 80 -5.85 -5.00 -5.04
N PRO A 81 -4.96 -5.61 -5.85
CA PRO A 81 -3.52 -5.34 -5.80
C PRO A 81 -3.15 -3.87 -5.96
N ALA A 82 -3.79 -3.17 -6.91
CA ALA A 82 -3.55 -1.75 -7.15
C ALA A 82 -3.92 -0.87 -5.95
N SER A 83 -5.04 -1.17 -5.28
CA SER A 83 -5.46 -0.43 -4.08
C SER A 83 -4.53 -0.69 -2.89
N GLY A 84 -4.09 -1.92 -2.67
CA GLY A 84 -3.12 -2.25 -1.63
C GLY A 84 -1.79 -1.49 -1.76
N VAL A 85 -1.27 -1.36 -2.99
CA VAL A 85 -0.07 -0.56 -3.26
C VAL A 85 -0.36 0.95 -3.18
N GLY A 86 -1.55 1.39 -3.61
CA GLY A 86 -1.99 2.78 -3.50
C GLY A 86 -2.06 3.28 -2.05
N TYR A 87 -2.58 2.46 -1.13
CA TYR A 87 -2.62 2.77 0.31
C TYR A 87 -1.24 2.74 0.98
N ALA A 88 -0.25 2.07 0.37
CA ALA A 88 1.13 2.07 0.84
C ALA A 88 1.90 3.37 0.50
N THR A 89 1.28 4.29 -0.24
CA THR A 89 1.87 5.59 -0.57
C THR A 89 1.65 6.60 0.57
N ALA A 90 2.48 7.65 0.63
CA ALA A 90 2.33 8.72 1.61
C ALA A 90 0.96 9.43 1.52
N ILE A 91 0.41 9.55 0.31
CA ILE A 91 -0.91 10.16 0.06
C ILE A 91 -2.02 9.19 0.49
N GLY A 92 -1.88 7.90 0.15
CA GLY A 92 -2.81 6.85 0.58
C GLY A 92 -2.90 6.71 2.11
N ALA A 93 -1.76 6.83 2.80
CA ALA A 93 -1.71 6.81 4.26
C ALA A 93 -2.48 7.97 4.90
N MET A 94 -2.50 9.16 4.28
CA MET A 94 -3.26 10.32 4.76
C MET A 94 -4.77 10.19 4.50
N ILE A 95 -5.17 9.45 3.47
CA ILE A 95 -6.58 9.21 3.15
C ILE A 95 -7.27 8.32 4.19
N ILE A 96 -6.54 7.42 4.85
CA ILE A 96 -7.09 6.52 5.88
C ILE A 96 -7.72 7.29 7.05
N PRO A 97 -7.00 8.19 7.76
CA PRO A 97 -7.60 8.97 8.85
C PRO A 97 -8.67 9.95 8.36
N LEU A 98 -8.52 10.54 7.17
CA LEU A 98 -9.53 11.43 6.58
C LEU A 98 -10.85 10.70 6.30
N SER A 99 -10.76 9.52 5.70
CA SER A 99 -11.92 8.66 5.44
C SER A 99 -12.62 8.32 6.74
N PHE A 100 -11.87 7.86 7.75
CA PHE A 100 -12.44 7.49 9.05
C PHE A 100 -13.13 8.68 9.74
N CYS A 101 -12.50 9.86 9.70
CA CYS A 101 -13.08 11.10 10.23
C CYS A 101 -14.40 11.43 9.52
N SER A 102 -14.42 11.40 8.18
CA SER A 102 -15.61 11.67 7.38
C SER A 102 -16.77 10.71 7.69
N THR A 103 -16.50 9.43 7.89
CA THR A 103 -17.55 8.45 8.21
C THR A 103 -18.05 8.58 9.65
N SER A 104 -17.18 8.96 10.60
CA SER A 104 -17.56 9.16 12.01
C SER A 104 -18.34 10.45 12.29
N VAL A 105 -18.30 11.43 11.37
CA VAL A 105 -19.04 12.71 11.47
C VAL A 105 -20.42 12.65 10.80
N CYS A 106 -20.65 11.70 9.89
CA CYS A 106 -21.86 11.63 9.06
C CYS A 106 -22.86 10.54 9.51
N TRP A 107 -22.67 9.97 10.70
CA TRP A 107 -23.57 9.00 11.34
C TRP A 107 -24.09 9.52 12.69
#